data_AF-A0A8T7IWC5-F1
#
_entry.id   AF-A0A8T7IWC5-F1
#
_cell.length_a   1.000
_cell.length_b   1.000
_cell.length_c   1.000
_cell.angle_alpha   90.00
_cell.angle_beta   90.00
_cell.angle_gamma   90.00
#
_symmetry.space_group_name_H-M   'P 1'
#
loop_
_entity.id
_entity.type
_entity.pdbx_description
1 polymer ?
#
loop_
_entity_poly.entity_id
_entity_poly.type
_entity_poly.pdbx_seq_one_letter_code
_entity_poly.pdbx_strand_id
1 'polypeptide(L)'
;MAWVQIRFAIKSEYVEDISDLLMELGCLSVTFTANDPDEAVFELFPGDVKYWKTSTVVGLFDATTDMQHIAAVLSEQDMFEGHFSHKVEQVEDKDWEREWMDNFHPIQFGKRLWVCPSWRDIPDETACNVILDPGLAFGTGTHATTALCLEWLESMDLTDKTVLDFGCGSGILAIAALKLGAKRAIGIDIDPKAITASLENAERNDVAD
;
A
#
# COMPACT_ATOMS: atom_id res chain seq x y z
N MET A 1 -16.85 -7.10 11.90
CA MET A 1 -17.09 -8.55 12.12
C MET A 1 -15.83 -9.13 12.75
N ALA A 2 -15.93 -10.04 13.70
CA ALA A 2 -14.72 -10.66 14.27
C ALA A 2 -14.22 -11.76 13.33
N TRP A 3 -12.90 -11.89 13.19
CA TRP A 3 -12.28 -12.87 12.31
C TRP A 3 -11.32 -13.75 13.10
N VAL A 4 -11.04 -14.94 12.57
CA VAL A 4 -10.05 -15.86 13.12
C VAL A 4 -9.14 -16.33 12.01
N GLN A 5 -7.85 -16.44 12.28
CA GLN A 5 -6.88 -16.93 11.31
C GLN A 5 -6.17 -18.18 11.80
N ILE A 6 -5.83 -19.07 10.88
CA ILE A 6 -4.90 -20.19 11.11
C ILE A 6 -3.62 -19.97 10.32
N ARG A 7 -2.47 -20.14 10.99
CA ARG A 7 -1.14 -19.97 10.42
C ARG A 7 -0.34 -21.26 10.53
N PHE A 8 0.29 -21.68 9.44
CA PHE A 8 1.15 -22.86 9.38
C PHE A 8 2.13 -22.78 8.19
N ALA A 9 3.13 -23.65 8.15
CA ALA A 9 4.12 -23.69 7.07
C ALA A 9 3.76 -24.75 6.02
N ILE A 10 4.00 -24.45 4.74
CA ILE A 10 3.80 -25.37 3.61
C ILE A 10 4.97 -25.32 2.64
N LYS A 11 5.31 -26.46 2.01
CA LYS A 11 6.28 -26.52 0.91
C LYS A 11 5.66 -25.94 -0.37
N SER A 12 6.48 -25.34 -1.23
CA SER A 12 6.02 -24.68 -2.47
C SER A 12 5.16 -25.57 -3.38
N GLU A 13 5.40 -26.88 -3.38
CA GLU A 13 4.69 -27.84 -4.24
C GLU A 13 3.23 -28.04 -3.88
N TYR A 14 2.82 -27.74 -2.63
CA TYR A 14 1.45 -27.92 -2.15
C TYR A 14 0.67 -26.60 -2.00
N VAL A 15 1.22 -25.49 -2.50
CA VAL A 15 0.64 -24.14 -2.33
C VAL A 15 -0.74 -24.00 -2.99
N GLU A 16 -0.92 -24.57 -4.17
CA GLU A 16 -2.21 -24.56 -4.86
C GLU A 16 -3.21 -25.49 -4.16
N ASP A 17 -2.79 -26.73 -3.87
CA ASP A 17 -3.64 -27.73 -3.19
C ASP A 17 -4.17 -27.24 -1.83
N ILE A 18 -3.31 -26.59 -1.04
CA ILE A 18 -3.72 -26.05 0.26
C ILE A 18 -4.61 -24.82 0.11
N SER A 19 -4.41 -24.02 -0.93
CA SER A 19 -5.25 -22.86 -1.22
C SER A 19 -6.67 -23.33 -1.53
N ASP A 20 -6.82 -24.28 -2.45
CA ASP A 20 -8.11 -24.83 -2.84
C ASP A 20 -8.82 -25.50 -1.65
N LEU A 21 -8.10 -26.32 -0.88
CA LEU A 21 -8.66 -26.95 0.32
C LEU A 21 -9.16 -25.93 1.35
N LEU A 22 -8.38 -24.88 1.63
CA LEU A 22 -8.81 -23.83 2.56
C LEU A 22 -10.07 -23.13 2.04
N MET A 23 -10.13 -22.81 0.76
CA MET A 23 -11.30 -22.18 0.14
C MET A 23 -12.54 -23.08 0.24
N GLU A 24 -12.41 -24.39 0.00
CA GLU A 24 -13.49 -25.37 0.18
C GLU A 24 -13.98 -25.45 1.63
N LEU A 25 -13.08 -25.29 2.58
CA LEU A 25 -13.37 -25.26 4.02
C LEU A 25 -14.00 -23.94 4.50
N GLY A 26 -14.30 -23.01 3.59
CA GLY A 26 -14.95 -21.73 3.90
C GLY A 26 -13.97 -20.62 4.30
N CYS A 27 -12.70 -20.74 3.91
CA CYS A 27 -11.74 -19.66 4.04
C CYS A 27 -12.16 -18.47 3.17
N LEU A 28 -12.04 -17.28 3.74
CA LEU A 28 -12.42 -16.02 3.09
C LEU A 28 -11.25 -15.42 2.31
N SER A 29 -10.01 -15.74 2.74
CA SER A 29 -8.79 -15.40 2.00
C SER A 29 -7.63 -16.28 2.42
N VAL A 30 -6.82 -16.70 1.46
CA VAL A 30 -5.55 -17.41 1.70
C VAL A 30 -4.38 -16.47 1.36
N THR A 31 -3.49 -16.24 2.32
CA THR A 31 -2.30 -15.41 2.15
C THR A 31 -1.03 -16.24 2.31
N PHE A 32 -0.07 -16.07 1.40
CA PHE A 32 1.25 -16.69 1.48
C PHE A 32 2.31 -15.63 1.81
N THR A 33 3.15 -15.94 2.78
CA THR A 33 4.29 -15.09 3.18
C THR A 33 5.57 -15.90 3.25
N ALA A 34 6.72 -15.25 3.12
CA ALA A 34 8.01 -15.89 3.29
C ALA A 34 8.11 -16.54 4.68
N ASN A 35 8.42 -17.83 4.74
CA ASN A 35 8.71 -18.49 6.01
C ASN A 35 10.13 -18.14 6.51
N ASP A 36 11.06 -17.94 5.58
CA ASP A 36 12.41 -17.44 5.84
C ASP A 36 12.50 -15.98 5.35
N PRO A 37 12.71 -15.00 6.25
CA PRO A 37 12.80 -13.59 5.87
C PRO A 37 14.00 -13.27 4.96
N ASP A 38 15.02 -14.14 4.90
CA ASP A 38 16.19 -13.97 4.05
C ASP A 38 15.98 -14.55 2.63
N GLU A 39 14.89 -15.29 2.39
CA GLU A 39 14.53 -15.81 1.07
C GLU A 39 13.78 -14.76 0.24
N ALA A 40 14.53 -13.92 -0.48
CA ALA A 40 13.96 -12.88 -1.34
C ALA A 40 13.39 -13.45 -2.65
N VAL A 41 12.13 -13.13 -2.94
CA VAL A 41 11.54 -13.24 -4.28
C VAL A 41 11.69 -11.89 -4.95
N PHE A 42 12.52 -11.83 -6.00
CA PHE A 42 12.73 -10.61 -6.80
C PHE A 42 11.64 -10.46 -7.86
N GLU A 43 11.63 -9.30 -8.51
CA GLU A 43 10.67 -8.91 -9.54
C GLU A 43 10.46 -10.02 -10.58
N LEU A 44 9.19 -10.37 -10.77
CA LEU A 44 8.71 -11.42 -11.67
C LEU A 44 8.18 -10.76 -12.94
N PHE A 45 8.31 -11.41 -14.09
CA PHE A 45 7.64 -10.90 -15.30
C PHE A 45 6.13 -11.13 -15.21
N PRO A 46 5.32 -10.32 -15.91
CA PRO A 46 3.87 -10.54 -15.96
C PRO A 46 3.54 -11.98 -16.40
N GLY A 47 2.92 -12.75 -15.50
CA GLY A 47 2.55 -14.16 -15.72
C GLY A 47 3.44 -15.19 -15.03
N ASP A 48 4.59 -14.78 -14.47
CA ASP A 48 5.42 -15.67 -13.66
C ASP A 48 4.80 -15.84 -12.26
N VAL A 49 4.73 -17.09 -11.79
CA VAL A 49 4.36 -17.43 -10.41
C VAL A 49 5.55 -18.07 -9.75
N LYS A 50 6.05 -17.47 -8.67
CA LYS A 50 7.16 -18.00 -7.88
C LYS A 50 6.81 -17.97 -6.41
N TYR A 51 6.77 -19.14 -5.80
CA TYR A 51 6.62 -19.31 -4.36
C TYR A 51 7.98 -19.50 -3.67
N TRP A 52 8.04 -19.14 -2.39
CA TRP A 52 9.14 -19.51 -1.50
C TRP A 52 9.22 -21.02 -1.35
N LYS A 53 10.42 -21.59 -1.16
CA LYS A 53 10.58 -23.03 -0.91
C LYS A 53 9.67 -23.53 0.21
N THR A 54 9.54 -22.70 1.25
CA THR A 54 8.56 -22.87 2.30
C THR A 54 7.83 -21.55 2.50
N SER A 55 6.51 -21.58 2.39
CA SER A 55 5.66 -20.42 2.62
C SER A 55 4.95 -20.58 3.96
N THR A 56 4.81 -19.50 4.72
CA THR A 56 3.81 -19.45 5.79
C THR A 56 2.46 -19.10 5.19
N VAL A 57 1.50 -20.01 5.35
CA VAL A 57 0.10 -19.85 4.96
C VAL A 57 -0.65 -19.18 6.09
N VAL A 58 -1.51 -18.22 5.75
CA VAL A 58 -2.51 -17.63 6.65
C VAL A 58 -3.87 -17.78 6.00
N GLY A 59 -4.73 -18.62 6.57
CA GLY A 59 -6.14 -18.75 6.17
C GLY A 59 -7.01 -17.92 7.10
N LEU A 60 -7.81 -17.00 6.55
CA LEU A 60 -8.73 -16.14 7.31
C LEU A 60 -10.16 -16.70 7.23
N PHE A 61 -10.81 -16.85 8.37
CA PHE A 61 -12.16 -17.36 8.51
C PHE A 61 -13.02 -16.40 9.33
N ASP A 62 -14.34 -16.55 9.23
CA ASP A 62 -15.28 -15.92 10.16
C ASP A 62 -15.03 -16.44 11.59
N ALA A 63 -15.13 -15.58 12.61
CA ALA A 63 -14.88 -15.99 14.00
C ALA A 63 -15.83 -17.07 14.53
N THR A 64 -16.96 -17.32 13.87
CA THR A 64 -17.89 -18.40 14.21
C THR A 64 -17.48 -19.76 13.65
N THR A 65 -16.48 -19.81 12.76
CA THR A 65 -15.98 -21.05 12.17
C THR A 65 -15.31 -21.93 13.23
N ASP A 66 -15.63 -23.23 13.20
CA ASP A 66 -15.00 -24.22 14.08
C ASP A 66 -13.56 -24.51 13.64
N MET A 67 -12.62 -23.74 14.17
CA MET A 67 -11.20 -23.90 13.86
C MET A 67 -10.60 -25.23 14.32
N GLN A 68 -11.24 -25.95 15.26
CA GLN A 68 -10.80 -27.29 15.64
C GLN A 68 -11.10 -28.29 14.54
N HIS A 69 -12.27 -28.18 13.91
CA HIS A 69 -12.60 -28.97 12.73
C HIS A 69 -11.64 -28.69 11.57
N ILE A 70 -11.36 -27.41 11.28
CA ILE A 70 -10.40 -27.02 10.24
C ILE A 70 -9.01 -27.62 10.52
N ALA A 71 -8.50 -27.46 11.74
CA ALA A 71 -7.19 -28.00 12.12
C ALA A 71 -7.13 -29.53 12.02
N ALA A 72 -8.22 -30.23 12.35
CA ALA A 72 -8.31 -31.68 12.23
C ALA A 72 -8.22 -32.13 10.76
N VAL A 73 -9.03 -31.55 9.87
CA VAL A 73 -9.01 -31.86 8.43
C VAL A 73 -7.63 -31.58 7.82
N LEU A 74 -6.99 -30.47 8.20
CA LEU A 74 -5.65 -30.13 7.74
C LEU A 74 -4.60 -31.12 8.26
N SER A 75 -4.71 -31.58 9.51
CA SER A 75 -3.75 -32.53 10.08
C SER A 75 -3.78 -33.92 9.44
N GLU A 76 -4.89 -34.28 8.79
CA GLU A 76 -5.04 -35.55 8.08
C GLU A 76 -4.47 -35.53 6.65
N GLN A 77 -4.01 -34.36 6.16
CA GLN A 77 -3.46 -34.27 4.82
C GLN A 77 -2.05 -34.89 4.74
N ASP A 78 -1.83 -35.72 3.72
CA ASP A 78 -0.55 -36.40 3.49
C ASP A 78 0.63 -35.43 3.35
N MET A 79 0.37 -34.20 2.88
CA MET A 79 1.38 -33.15 2.70
C MET A 79 2.11 -32.72 3.98
N PHE A 80 1.55 -33.02 5.15
CA PHE A 80 2.18 -32.70 6.44
C PHE A 80 2.97 -33.86 7.05
N GLU A 81 3.03 -35.02 6.40
CA GLU A 81 3.81 -36.20 6.82
C GLU A 81 3.57 -36.58 8.31
N GLY A 82 2.34 -36.37 8.81
CA GLY A 82 1.94 -36.63 10.20
C GLY A 82 2.33 -35.55 11.22
N HIS A 83 2.92 -34.43 10.79
CA HIS A 83 3.37 -33.33 11.63
C HIS A 83 2.79 -31.99 11.19
N PHE A 84 1.57 -31.68 11.66
CA PHE A 84 0.92 -30.40 11.40
C PHE A 84 1.06 -29.43 12.59
N SER A 85 2.06 -28.53 12.52
CA SER A 85 2.23 -27.43 13.47
C SER A 85 1.52 -26.18 12.98
N HIS A 86 0.54 -25.70 13.74
CA HIS A 86 -0.26 -24.53 13.40
C HIS A 86 -0.51 -23.63 14.60
N LYS A 87 -0.90 -22.38 14.32
CA LYS A 87 -1.34 -21.41 15.32
C LYS A 87 -2.69 -20.85 14.90
N VAL A 88 -3.65 -20.83 15.81
CA VAL A 88 -4.95 -20.15 15.62
C VAL A 88 -4.94 -18.86 16.43
N GLU A 89 -5.30 -17.75 15.78
CA GLU A 89 -5.32 -16.43 16.40
C GLU A 89 -6.62 -15.70 16.06
N GLN A 90 -7.20 -15.05 17.06
CA GLN A 90 -8.30 -14.11 16.82
C GLN A 90 -7.73 -12.84 16.18
N VAL A 91 -8.37 -12.38 15.12
CA VAL A 91 -8.03 -11.13 14.46
C VAL A 91 -9.07 -10.10 14.90
N GLU A 92 -8.58 -9.09 15.60
CA GLU A 92 -9.43 -7.98 16.02
C GLU A 92 -10.05 -7.30 14.79
N ASP A 93 -11.34 -7.01 14.90
CA ASP A 93 -12.08 -6.18 13.95
C ASP A 93 -11.60 -4.73 14.10
N LYS A 94 -10.45 -4.43 13.49
CA LYS A 94 -9.95 -3.07 13.38
C LYS A 94 -10.50 -2.46 12.11
N ASP A 95 -10.96 -1.22 12.22
CA ASP A 95 -11.21 -0.37 11.07
C ASP A 95 -9.84 0.00 10.48
N TRP A 96 -9.28 -0.92 9.70
CA TRP A 96 -7.93 -0.80 9.14
C TRP A 96 -7.81 0.43 8.22
N GLU A 97 -8.92 0.88 7.63
CA GLU A 97 -8.99 2.14 6.90
C GLU A 97 -8.78 3.34 7.85
N ARG A 98 -9.45 3.36 9.00
CA ARG A 98 -9.23 4.41 10.03
C ARG A 98 -7.85 4.38 10.66
N GLU A 99 -7.34 3.20 11.05
CA GLU A 99 -5.99 3.08 11.63
C GLU A 99 -4.93 3.58 10.65
N TRP A 100 -5.10 3.32 9.35
CA TRP A 100 -4.23 3.87 8.33
C TRP A 100 -4.39 5.39 8.19
N MET A 101 -5.64 5.92 8.14
CA MET A 101 -5.90 7.36 8.09
C MET A 101 -5.33 8.12 9.29
N ASP A 102 -5.36 7.52 10.49
CA ASP A 102 -4.86 8.14 11.71
C ASP A 102 -3.34 8.36 11.67
N ASN A 103 -2.61 7.54 10.91
CA ASN A 103 -1.16 7.67 10.78
C ASN A 103 -0.74 8.77 9.78
N PHE A 104 -1.62 9.27 8.92
CA PHE A 104 -1.31 10.38 8.02
C PHE A 104 -1.49 11.73 8.72
N HIS A 105 -0.36 12.39 8.94
CA HIS A 105 -0.26 13.72 9.50
C HIS A 105 0.29 14.68 8.44
N PRO A 106 -0.03 15.98 8.52
CA PRO A 106 0.65 16.99 7.71
C PRO A 106 2.18 16.88 7.83
N ILE A 107 2.87 16.88 6.70
CA ILE A 107 4.33 16.81 6.62
C ILE A 107 4.86 18.10 6.02
N GLN A 108 5.81 18.73 6.71
CA GLN A 108 6.51 19.90 6.22
C GLN A 108 7.74 19.49 5.42
N PHE A 109 7.90 20.08 4.23
CA PHE A 109 9.10 19.97 3.40
C PHE A 109 9.74 21.35 3.26
N GLY A 110 11.02 21.45 3.61
CA GLY A 110 11.72 22.74 3.64
C GLY A 110 11.12 23.68 4.69
N LYS A 111 10.89 24.94 4.31
CA LYS A 111 10.40 25.96 5.26
C LYS A 111 8.92 26.28 5.15
N ARG A 112 8.37 26.26 3.93
CA ARG A 112 7.02 26.78 3.66
C ARG A 112 6.14 25.85 2.82
N LEU A 113 6.57 24.63 2.54
CA LEU A 113 5.77 23.66 1.79
C LEU A 113 5.24 22.59 2.75
N TRP A 114 3.94 22.34 2.70
CA TRP A 114 3.27 21.30 3.47
C TRP A 114 2.49 20.37 2.53
N VAL A 115 2.49 19.10 2.85
CA VAL A 115 1.58 18.11 2.24
C VAL A 115 0.61 17.67 3.31
N CYS A 116 -0.68 17.90 3.08
CA CYS A 116 -1.74 17.72 4.07
C CYS A 116 -2.83 16.79 3.53
N PRO A 117 -3.25 15.76 4.29
CA PRO A 117 -4.48 15.04 3.99
C PRO A 117 -5.70 15.96 4.10
N SER A 118 -6.71 15.78 3.26
CA SER A 118 -7.90 16.64 3.22
C SER A 118 -8.74 16.62 4.50
N TRP A 119 -8.58 15.59 5.33
CA TRP A 119 -9.30 15.40 6.59
C TRP A 119 -8.54 15.89 7.84
N ARG A 120 -7.34 16.45 7.70
CA ARG A 120 -6.52 16.97 8.80
C ARG A 120 -6.47 18.50 8.76
N ASP A 121 -6.30 19.11 9.94
CA ASP A 121 -6.08 20.54 10.04
C ASP A 121 -4.75 20.93 9.38
N ILE A 122 -4.76 22.04 8.64
CA ILE A 122 -3.58 22.62 8.00
C ILE A 122 -2.79 23.40 9.06
N PRO A 123 -1.52 23.05 9.35
CA PRO A 123 -0.77 23.70 10.43
C PRO A 123 -0.47 25.19 10.20
N ASP A 124 -0.28 25.59 8.94
CA ASP A 124 -0.06 26.98 8.53
C ASP A 124 -0.78 27.26 7.22
N GLU A 125 -1.98 27.84 7.30
CA GLU A 125 -2.80 28.20 6.12
C GLU A 125 -2.12 29.22 5.20
N THR A 126 -1.12 29.98 5.70
CA THR A 126 -0.40 30.99 4.92
C THR A 126 0.79 30.41 4.15
N ALA A 127 1.18 29.17 4.46
CA ALA A 127 2.21 28.44 3.76
C ALA A 127 1.71 27.87 2.41
N CYS A 128 2.63 27.32 1.63
CA CYS A 128 2.30 26.54 0.44
C CYS A 128 1.76 25.17 0.86
N ASN A 129 0.44 24.99 0.80
CA ASN A 129 -0.23 23.76 1.22
C ASN A 129 -0.69 22.94 0.01
N VAL A 130 -0.13 21.74 -0.14
CA VAL A 130 -0.55 20.72 -1.11
C VAL A 130 -1.51 19.76 -0.41
N ILE A 131 -2.77 19.73 -0.84
CA ILE A 131 -3.78 18.83 -0.32
C ILE A 131 -3.68 17.51 -1.08
N LEU A 132 -3.29 16.44 -0.39
CA LEU A 132 -3.09 15.13 -1.01
C LEU A 132 -3.61 14.04 -0.10
N ASP A 133 -4.64 13.34 -0.58
CA ASP A 133 -5.14 12.16 0.09
C ASP A 133 -4.31 10.96 -0.37
N PRO A 134 -3.82 10.12 0.55
CA PRO A 134 -3.17 8.89 0.17
C PRO A 134 -4.16 8.00 -0.59
N GLY A 135 -3.67 7.37 -1.66
CA GLY A 135 -4.50 6.62 -2.60
C GLY A 135 -3.66 5.67 -3.45
N LEU A 136 -4.26 5.17 -4.53
CA LEU A 136 -3.65 4.13 -5.39
C LEU A 136 -2.46 4.64 -6.22
N ALA A 137 -2.34 5.94 -6.44
CA ALA A 137 -1.22 6.52 -7.17
C ALA A 137 -0.01 6.75 -6.24
N PHE A 138 1.17 6.34 -6.69
CA PHE A 138 2.42 6.52 -5.95
C PHE A 138 2.76 8.00 -5.74
N GLY A 139 3.42 8.32 -4.62
CA GLY A 139 3.89 9.69 -4.34
C GLY A 139 3.04 10.45 -3.32
N THR A 140 2.79 9.87 -2.16
CA THR A 140 2.10 10.56 -1.04
C THR A 140 3.00 11.51 -0.24
N GLY A 141 4.27 11.64 -0.63
CA GLY A 141 5.28 12.44 0.07
C GLY A 141 6.02 11.70 1.19
N THR A 142 5.55 10.53 1.63
CA THR A 142 6.16 9.76 2.73
C THR A 142 7.41 8.99 2.31
N HIS A 143 7.64 8.80 1.00
CA HIS A 143 8.85 8.13 0.49
C HIS A 143 10.03 9.11 0.42
N ALA A 144 11.22 8.65 0.83
CA ALA A 144 12.41 9.51 0.97
C ALA A 144 12.80 10.25 -0.32
N THR A 145 12.60 9.63 -1.49
CA THR A 145 12.90 10.27 -2.78
C THR A 145 11.95 11.43 -3.08
N THR A 146 10.65 11.29 -2.80
CA THR A 146 9.68 12.37 -2.97
C THR A 146 9.97 13.53 -2.01
N ALA A 147 10.31 13.23 -0.76
CA ALA A 147 10.69 14.23 0.24
C ALA A 147 11.86 15.11 -0.24
N LEU A 148 12.93 14.48 -0.75
CA LEU A 148 14.10 15.20 -1.27
C LEU A 148 13.74 16.11 -2.47
N CYS A 149 12.88 15.64 -3.38
CA CYS A 149 12.43 16.45 -4.51
C CYS A 149 11.58 17.65 -4.07
N LEU A 150 10.70 17.47 -3.08
CA LEU A 150 9.86 18.54 -2.53
C LEU A 150 10.69 19.60 -1.81
N GLU A 151 11.67 19.19 -0.99
CA GLU A 151 12.61 20.11 -0.35
C GLU A 151 13.43 20.88 -1.38
N TRP A 152 13.90 20.20 -2.42
CA TRP A 152 14.64 20.84 -3.50
C TRP A 152 13.78 21.86 -4.26
N LEU A 153 12.55 21.49 -4.63
CA LEU A 153 11.60 22.41 -5.27
C LEU A 153 11.30 23.63 -4.42
N GLU A 154 11.08 23.47 -3.10
CA GLU A 154 10.81 24.57 -2.17
C GLU A 154 11.95 25.59 -2.13
N SER A 155 13.19 25.12 -2.29
CA SER A 155 14.40 25.96 -2.29
C SER A 155 14.60 26.76 -3.58
N MET A 156 13.86 26.45 -4.65
CA MET A 156 14.03 27.07 -5.97
C MET A 156 13.13 28.28 -6.15
N ASP A 157 13.62 29.28 -6.88
CA ASP A 157 12.76 30.30 -7.47
C ASP A 157 12.12 29.72 -8.74
N LEU A 158 10.80 29.49 -8.71
CA LEU A 158 10.05 28.92 -9.83
C LEU A 158 9.32 29.99 -10.68
N THR A 159 9.49 31.28 -10.37
CA THR A 159 8.82 32.37 -11.08
C THR A 159 9.06 32.27 -12.59
N ASP A 160 7.96 32.31 -13.36
CA ASP A 160 7.94 32.21 -14.82
C ASP A 160 8.51 30.90 -15.43
N LYS A 161 8.76 29.87 -14.60
CA LYS A 161 9.29 28.58 -15.09
C LYS A 161 8.19 27.61 -15.50
N THR A 162 8.52 26.76 -16.46
CA THR A 162 7.76 25.55 -16.79
C THR A 162 8.47 24.35 -16.17
N VAL A 163 7.75 23.54 -15.39
CA VAL A 163 8.25 22.32 -14.76
C VAL A 163 7.74 21.10 -15.51
N LEU A 164 8.60 20.11 -15.73
CA LEU A 164 8.25 18.80 -16.27
C LEU A 164 8.41 17.77 -15.15
N ASP A 165 7.31 17.13 -14.76
CA ASP A 165 7.25 16.05 -13.80
C ASP A 165 7.12 14.72 -14.58
N PHE A 166 8.24 14.01 -14.69
CA PHE A 166 8.34 12.79 -15.50
C PHE A 166 8.23 11.55 -14.59
N GLY A 167 7.13 10.81 -14.74
CA GLY A 167 6.66 9.82 -13.76
C GLY A 167 5.82 10.49 -12.67
N CYS A 168 4.77 11.22 -13.06
CA CYS A 168 4.08 12.14 -12.14
C CYS A 168 3.29 11.44 -11.03
N GLY A 169 2.90 10.16 -11.17
CA GLY A 169 2.22 9.42 -10.10
C GLY A 169 0.97 10.16 -9.58
N SER A 170 1.01 10.59 -8.32
CA SER A 170 -0.04 11.39 -7.66
C SER A 170 -0.12 12.85 -8.13
N GLY A 171 0.86 13.34 -8.87
CA GLY A 171 1.01 14.74 -9.30
C GLY A 171 1.63 15.65 -8.23
N ILE A 172 2.08 15.12 -7.10
CA ILE A 172 2.56 15.89 -5.94
C ILE A 172 3.64 16.92 -6.28
N LEU A 173 4.61 16.59 -7.14
CA LEU A 173 5.71 17.48 -7.50
C LEU A 173 5.23 18.60 -8.44
N ALA A 174 4.42 18.26 -9.45
CA ALA A 174 3.79 19.23 -10.34
C ALA A 174 2.90 20.24 -9.57
N ILE A 175 2.06 19.74 -8.66
CA ILE A 175 1.18 20.58 -7.83
C ILE A 175 2.00 21.47 -6.89
N ALA A 176 3.01 20.91 -6.21
CA ALA A 176 3.90 21.68 -5.36
C ALA A 176 4.61 22.79 -6.15
N ALA A 177 5.11 22.48 -7.35
CA ALA A 177 5.76 23.46 -8.22
C ALA A 177 4.82 24.62 -8.58
N LEU A 178 3.57 24.32 -8.95
CA LEU A 178 2.56 25.34 -9.27
C LEU A 178 2.28 26.24 -8.07
N LYS A 179 2.02 25.65 -6.89
CA LYS A 179 1.78 26.43 -5.67
C LYS A 179 3.00 27.22 -5.18
N LEU A 180 4.20 26.77 -5.50
CA LEU A 180 5.46 27.49 -5.23
C LEU A 180 5.75 28.61 -6.24
N GLY A 181 4.91 28.79 -7.26
CA GLY A 181 4.98 29.92 -8.20
C GLY A 181 5.47 29.57 -9.61
N ALA A 182 5.56 28.28 -9.96
CA ALA A 182 5.79 27.89 -11.34
C ALA A 182 4.64 28.38 -12.23
N LYS A 183 4.97 28.85 -13.43
CA LYS A 183 3.99 29.32 -14.41
C LYS A 183 3.18 28.17 -15.02
N ARG A 184 3.81 27.01 -15.15
CA ARG A 184 3.21 25.82 -15.75
C ARG A 184 3.91 24.57 -15.23
N ALA A 185 3.14 23.50 -15.02
CA ALA A 185 3.68 22.16 -14.84
C ALA A 185 3.15 21.23 -15.93
N ILE A 186 3.93 20.22 -16.29
CA ILE A 186 3.57 19.17 -17.25
C ILE A 186 3.85 17.85 -16.55
N GLY A 187 2.81 17.08 -16.23
CA GLY A 187 2.95 15.71 -15.71
C GLY A 187 2.91 14.69 -16.85
N ILE A 188 3.82 13.72 -16.84
CA ILE A 188 3.83 12.59 -17.78
C ILE A 188 3.93 11.30 -16.97
N ASP A 189 3.09 10.32 -17.28
CA ASP A 189 3.18 8.98 -16.72
C ASP A 189 2.76 7.95 -17.78
N ILE A 190 3.26 6.72 -17.63
CA ILE A 190 2.87 5.58 -18.47
C ILE A 190 1.62 4.89 -17.95
N ASP A 191 1.30 5.04 -16.67
CA ASP A 191 0.08 4.50 -16.05
C ASP A 191 -1.09 5.50 -16.20
N PRO A 192 -2.15 5.16 -16.94
CA PRO A 192 -3.35 6.01 -17.04
C PRO A 192 -3.96 6.36 -15.68
N LYS A 193 -3.83 5.50 -14.66
CA LYS A 193 -4.34 5.78 -13.31
C LYS A 193 -3.59 6.91 -12.63
N ALA A 194 -2.28 7.02 -12.86
CA ALA A 194 -1.48 8.14 -12.37
C ALA A 194 -1.93 9.46 -13.00
N ILE A 195 -2.26 9.46 -14.30
CA ILE A 195 -2.79 10.65 -14.98
C ILE A 195 -4.12 11.09 -14.37
N THR A 196 -5.06 10.16 -14.16
CA THR A 196 -6.34 10.45 -13.50
C THR A 196 -6.13 11.01 -12.10
N ALA A 197 -5.31 10.35 -11.28
CA ALA A 197 -5.03 10.80 -9.92
C ALA A 197 -4.35 12.18 -9.88
N SER A 198 -3.40 12.43 -10.78
CA SER A 198 -2.72 13.74 -10.90
C SER A 198 -3.70 14.86 -11.22
N LEU A 199 -4.67 14.62 -12.11
CA LEU A 199 -5.71 15.60 -12.46
C LEU A 199 -6.68 15.85 -11.30
N GLU A 200 -7.20 14.80 -10.67
CA GLU A 200 -8.08 14.92 -9.50
C GLU A 200 -7.40 15.66 -8.34
N ASN A 201 -6.11 15.38 -8.11
CA ASN A 201 -5.32 16.08 -7.10
C ASN A 201 -5.04 17.53 -7.52
N ALA A 202 -4.80 17.82 -8.80
CA ALA A 202 -4.65 19.19 -9.29
C ALA A 202 -5.94 20.01 -9.11
N GLU A 203 -7.11 19.42 -9.39
CA GLU A 203 -8.42 20.01 -9.13
C GLU A 203 -8.63 20.30 -7.64
N ARG A 204 -8.34 19.33 -6.77
CA ARG A 204 -8.42 19.51 -5.30
C ARG A 204 -7.51 20.63 -4.79
N ASN A 205 -6.46 20.93 -5.52
CA ASN A 205 -5.47 21.96 -5.17
C ASN A 205 -5.70 23.29 -5.89
N ASP A 206 -6.75 23.40 -6.70
CA ASP A 206 -7.08 24.57 -7.53
C ASP A 206 -5.94 24.96 -8.51
N VAL A 207 -5.29 23.96 -9.10
CA VAL A 207 -4.15 24.15 -10.04
C VAL A 207 -4.27 23.34 -11.34
N ALA A 208 -5.48 22.95 -11.73
CA ALA A 208 -5.73 22.12 -12.92
C ALA A 208 -5.64 22.90 -14.26
N ASP A 209 -5.73 24.23 -14.23
CA ASP A 209 -5.79 25.11 -15.41
C ASP A 209 -4.41 25.47 -16.01
#